data_AF-A0A815Y0X4-F1
#
_entry.id   AF-A0A815Y0X4-F1
#
_cell.length_a   1.000
_cell.length_b   1.000
_cell.length_c   1.000
_cell.angle_alpha   90.00
_cell.angle_beta   90.00
_cell.angle_gamma   90.00
#
_symmetry.space_group_name_H-M   'P 1'
#
loop_
_entity.id
_entity.type
_entity.pdbx_description
1 polymer ?
#
loop_
_entity_poly.entity_id
_entity_poly.type
_entity_poly.pdbx_seq_one_letter_code
_entity_poly.pdbx_strand_id
1 'polypeptide(L)'
;MKISVYFGLTKEKCGQDMIRLAAILSVLNTTFILRQLFPQFKQEEEGDYMSLLTMMNAIIENPNMIKNNELKDIDHLLHRALLRWKKFQRFFKTNEDKHLRNLSQTFSGKWSYIARALLAGHNENVYVALKELNGRIHQYCRYNDVTQEETRKLIAKLDKATTLSQLPQPSIVIARDVLCTTDVRKLSILYFIGSIQSVWLDNSLIRKFKLTSKERIYFQANIRPSDDFKVVSQHVCNTVDNKALELSGNAGQVFETERFVRQQLIRPHDWNLVDDDQLDRDKNLKMNVESIRRGLSMFFPLIWRFENEKQAIVRVMKDGIDNCKILVESRDKDNETIREEFDSFVKWLRKCVSIQHLHSGISPQRLQKPDAEIEERIRLVTDPERTRADLMQDVLYGTREIRMQVVAWIAVVEFDCKLEGGFIRDWIVGHRSSRPSNLDPKTWMTFNPKTGLPELDSILVPADLDCHLPLDKYFDLEHFLDRMHTYKIKVKPFRQPWRYVLLFDEDAPTGPFTMDLIEPHIGLTHDRIDFNVNNLYVKRGFTRELGQRIDLSKPPCSIQLDDIVEDIRKYQFRILRPIDKFMEERIVKMKRRGYKQIGEPFSIIPTPPSKYRMVSVELSSYSPE
;
A
#
# COMPACT_ATOMS: atom_id res chain seq x y z
N MET A 1 -10.73 31.10 -6.36
CA MET A 1 -10.12 32.37 -5.90
C MET A 1 -10.94 33.64 -6.17
N LYS A 2 -11.31 34.01 -7.40
CA LYS A 2 -12.09 35.27 -7.63
C LYS A 2 -13.39 35.31 -6.81
N ILE A 3 -14.17 34.23 -6.87
CA ILE A 3 -15.41 34.06 -6.09
C ILE A 3 -15.11 34.11 -4.58
N SER A 4 -14.03 33.45 -4.16
CA SER A 4 -13.61 33.44 -2.76
C SER A 4 -13.27 34.84 -2.23
N VAL A 5 -12.56 35.66 -3.02
CA VAL A 5 -12.27 37.05 -2.66
C VAL A 5 -13.56 37.87 -2.55
N TYR A 6 -14.49 37.70 -3.50
CA TYR A 6 -15.78 38.38 -3.46
C TYR A 6 -16.59 38.04 -2.19
N PHE A 7 -16.63 36.76 -1.80
CA PHE A 7 -17.28 36.33 -0.55
C PHE A 7 -16.55 36.86 0.70
N GLY A 8 -15.22 36.87 0.68
CA GLY A 8 -14.43 37.46 1.77
C GLY A 8 -14.70 38.94 1.98
N LEU A 9 -14.87 39.68 0.87
CA LEU A 9 -15.24 41.10 0.89
C LEU A 9 -16.65 41.31 1.41
N THR A 10 -17.63 40.58 0.88
CA THR A 10 -19.05 40.93 1.04
C THR A 10 -19.76 40.21 2.20
N LYS A 11 -19.30 39.02 2.60
CA LYS A 11 -19.98 38.19 3.61
C LYS A 11 -19.11 37.91 4.84
N GLU A 12 -17.88 37.46 4.64
CA GLU A 12 -17.06 36.92 5.75
C GLU A 12 -16.16 37.97 6.44
N LYS A 13 -16.18 39.23 5.98
CA LYS A 13 -15.40 40.35 6.56
C LYS A 13 -13.88 40.05 6.67
N CYS A 14 -13.36 39.29 5.71
CA CYS A 14 -11.93 38.91 5.60
C CYS A 14 -11.33 39.40 4.27
N GLY A 15 -11.79 40.54 3.77
CA GLY A 15 -11.46 41.05 2.44
C GLY A 15 -9.96 41.21 2.21
N GLN A 16 -9.25 41.80 3.17
CA GLN A 16 -7.81 42.02 3.09
C GLN A 16 -7.03 40.70 3.14
N ASP A 17 -7.45 39.76 3.99
CA ASP A 17 -6.87 38.40 4.08
C ASP A 17 -6.93 37.71 2.72
N MET A 18 -8.11 37.70 2.11
CA MET A 18 -8.36 37.05 0.82
C MET A 18 -7.60 37.70 -0.33
N ILE A 19 -7.43 39.03 -0.32
CA ILE A 19 -6.63 39.73 -1.34
C ILE A 19 -5.14 39.39 -1.20
N ARG A 20 -4.61 39.31 0.03
CA ARG A 20 -3.22 38.89 0.29
C ARG A 20 -2.99 37.45 -0.17
N LEU A 21 -3.89 36.54 0.19
CA LEU A 21 -3.86 35.15 -0.26
C LEU A 21 -3.94 35.04 -1.79
N ALA A 22 -4.84 35.79 -2.42
CA ALA A 22 -4.93 35.80 -3.88
C ALA A 22 -3.65 36.32 -4.55
N ALA A 23 -2.96 37.30 -3.94
CA ALA A 23 -1.70 37.81 -4.46
C ALA A 23 -0.62 36.72 -4.49
N ILE A 24 -0.40 36.03 -3.37
CA ILE A 24 0.63 34.99 -3.27
C ILE A 24 0.26 33.74 -4.08
N LEU A 25 -0.97 33.23 -3.95
CA LEU A 25 -1.41 32.04 -4.68
C LEU A 25 -1.42 32.25 -6.19
N SER A 26 -1.62 33.47 -6.70
CA SER A 26 -1.53 33.75 -8.15
C SER A 26 -0.13 33.63 -8.74
N VAL A 27 0.90 33.53 -7.89
CA VAL A 27 2.31 33.35 -8.28
C VAL A 27 2.77 31.91 -8.06
N LEU A 28 2.20 31.23 -7.07
CA LEU A 28 2.59 29.88 -6.69
C LEU A 28 1.90 28.82 -7.57
N ASN A 29 2.72 27.93 -8.12
CA ASN A 29 2.29 26.78 -8.93
C ASN A 29 2.58 25.42 -8.25
N THR A 30 3.38 25.40 -7.17
CA THR A 30 3.73 24.18 -6.43
C THR A 30 3.84 24.46 -4.92
N THR A 31 3.68 23.42 -4.10
CA THR A 31 3.83 23.46 -2.64
C THR A 31 5.29 23.56 -2.17
N PHE A 32 6.28 23.62 -3.07
CA PHE A 32 7.71 23.64 -2.72
C PHE A 32 8.06 24.73 -1.69
N ILE A 33 7.43 25.91 -1.83
CA ILE A 33 7.62 27.03 -0.92
C ILE A 33 7.37 26.66 0.55
N LEU A 34 6.43 25.74 0.81
CA LEU A 34 6.04 25.34 2.17
C LEU A 34 7.15 24.59 2.90
N ARG A 35 8.03 23.88 2.17
CA ARG A 35 9.21 23.23 2.76
C ARG A 35 10.25 24.23 3.25
N GLN A 36 10.33 25.37 2.56
CA GLN A 36 11.30 26.44 2.81
C GLN A 36 10.79 27.46 3.83
N LEU A 37 9.54 27.33 4.30
CA LEU A 37 9.02 28.21 5.35
C LEU A 37 9.72 27.93 6.68
N PHE A 38 10.08 29.00 7.38
CA PHE A 38 10.49 28.92 8.77
C PHE A 38 9.38 28.38 9.67
N PRO A 39 9.72 27.65 10.73
CA PRO A 39 8.74 27.08 11.67
C PRO A 39 7.73 28.11 12.19
N GLN A 40 8.16 29.35 12.47
CA GLN A 40 7.26 30.41 12.97
C GLN A 40 6.11 30.79 12.02
N PHE A 41 6.24 30.48 10.73
CA PHE A 41 5.20 30.74 9.74
C PHE A 41 4.31 29.54 9.49
N LYS A 42 4.71 28.33 9.91
CA LYS A 42 3.94 27.11 9.69
C LYS A 42 2.75 27.08 10.64
N GLN A 43 1.56 26.99 10.08
CA GLN A 43 0.29 26.85 10.78
C GLN A 43 -0.17 25.41 10.63
N GLU A 44 0.20 24.56 11.59
CA GLU A 44 0.03 23.11 11.46
C GLU A 44 -1.43 22.66 11.57
N GLU A 45 -2.28 23.38 12.31
CA GLU A 45 -3.70 23.04 12.48
C GLU A 45 -4.59 23.60 11.36
N GLU A 46 -4.33 24.83 10.92
CA GLU A 46 -5.16 25.54 9.94
C GLU A 46 -4.71 25.25 8.49
N GLY A 47 -3.41 25.02 8.30
CA GLY A 47 -2.81 24.56 7.05
C GLY A 47 -2.09 25.63 6.23
N ASP A 48 -1.96 25.34 4.94
CA ASP A 48 -1.06 26.04 4.03
C ASP A 48 -1.51 27.48 3.75
N TYR A 49 -2.82 27.72 3.69
CA TYR A 49 -3.37 29.06 3.47
C TYR A 49 -2.93 30.02 4.57
N MET A 50 -3.11 29.62 5.84
CA MET A 50 -2.74 30.46 6.97
C MET A 50 -1.23 30.61 7.08
N SER A 51 -0.47 29.56 6.75
CA SER A 51 0.99 29.65 6.69
C SER A 51 1.48 30.69 5.68
N LEU A 52 0.88 30.69 4.48
CA LEU A 52 1.18 31.66 3.44
C LEU A 52 0.72 33.08 3.81
N LEU A 53 -0.42 33.22 4.49
CA LEU A 53 -0.93 34.51 4.95
C LEU A 53 -0.01 35.12 6.02
N THR A 54 0.38 34.34 7.03
CA THR A 54 1.29 34.81 8.09
C THR A 54 2.63 35.25 7.52
N MET A 55 3.22 34.45 6.61
CA MET A 55 4.43 34.85 5.90
C MET A 55 4.21 36.14 5.09
N MET A 56 3.12 36.24 4.33
CA MET A 56 2.84 37.41 3.51
C MET A 56 2.65 38.68 4.36
N ASN A 57 2.02 38.55 5.55
CA ASN A 57 1.86 39.66 6.49
C ASN A 57 3.22 40.16 6.98
N ALA A 58 4.10 39.25 7.41
CA ALA A 58 5.45 39.59 7.85
C ALA A 58 6.27 40.28 6.75
N ILE A 59 6.16 39.82 5.50
CA ILE A 59 6.84 40.43 4.34
C ILE A 59 6.29 41.83 4.03
N ILE A 60 4.98 42.04 4.17
CA ILE A 60 4.36 43.35 3.95
C ILE A 60 4.83 44.36 5.01
N GLU A 61 4.93 43.93 6.28
CA GLU A 61 5.39 44.74 7.40
C GLU A 61 6.89 45.04 7.32
N ASN A 62 7.70 44.06 6.92
CA ASN A 62 9.14 44.20 6.77
C ASN A 62 9.64 43.61 5.43
N PRO A 63 9.60 44.39 4.33
CA PRO A 63 10.05 43.93 3.02
C PRO A 63 11.54 43.54 2.96
N ASN A 64 12.36 43.98 3.90
CA ASN A 64 13.79 43.63 3.97
C ASN A 64 14.00 42.17 4.40
N MET A 65 12.98 41.49 4.95
CA MET A 65 13.04 40.06 5.24
C MET A 65 13.33 39.20 4.00
N ILE A 66 12.92 39.65 2.81
CA ILE A 66 13.27 38.96 1.56
C ILE A 66 14.78 39.03 1.27
N LYS A 67 15.45 40.12 1.69
CA LYS A 67 16.85 40.42 1.35
C LYS A 67 17.87 39.79 2.32
N ASN A 68 17.47 39.47 3.55
CA ASN A 68 18.39 39.06 4.62
C ASN A 68 18.88 37.59 4.54
N ASN A 69 19.14 37.06 3.34
CA ASN A 69 19.65 35.70 3.08
C ASN A 69 18.79 34.49 3.55
N GLU A 70 17.70 34.72 4.28
CA GLU A 70 16.90 33.66 4.92
C GLU A 70 15.93 32.92 3.98
N LEU A 71 15.54 33.50 2.84
CA LEU A 71 14.57 32.91 1.88
C LEU A 71 15.08 32.92 0.42
N LYS A 72 16.41 32.83 0.21
CA LYS A 72 17.05 33.00 -1.13
C LYS A 72 16.42 32.16 -2.23
N ASP A 73 16.08 30.90 -1.94
CA ASP A 73 15.60 29.97 -2.96
C ASP A 73 14.18 30.28 -3.47
N ILE A 74 13.45 31.16 -2.76
CA ILE A 74 12.06 31.54 -3.09
C ILE A 74 11.88 33.07 -3.24
N ASP A 75 12.96 33.85 -3.18
CA ASP A 75 12.96 35.31 -3.17
C ASP A 75 12.20 35.93 -4.35
N HIS A 76 12.39 35.38 -5.55
CA HIS A 76 11.79 35.81 -6.79
C HIS A 76 10.27 35.59 -6.79
N LEU A 77 9.78 34.52 -6.16
CA LEU A 77 8.35 34.26 -5.99
C LEU A 77 7.75 35.27 -5.00
N LEU A 78 8.44 35.52 -3.88
CA LEU A 78 8.00 36.47 -2.85
C LEU A 78 7.96 37.90 -3.38
N HIS A 79 8.98 38.32 -4.14
CA HIS A 79 8.99 39.63 -4.80
C HIS A 79 7.84 39.78 -5.80
N ARG A 80 7.56 38.76 -6.61
CA ARG A 80 6.41 38.76 -7.53
C ARG A 80 5.09 38.83 -6.77
N ALA A 81 4.94 38.08 -5.67
CA ALA A 81 3.76 38.12 -4.82
C ALA A 81 3.55 39.50 -4.20
N LEU A 82 4.61 40.14 -3.71
CA LEU A 82 4.57 41.49 -3.14
C LEU A 82 4.21 42.55 -4.19
N LEU A 83 4.75 42.46 -5.41
CA LEU A 83 4.36 43.33 -6.53
C LEU A 83 2.89 43.14 -6.90
N ARG A 84 2.42 41.89 -6.94
CA ARG A 84 1.01 41.57 -7.19
C ARG A 84 0.09 42.15 -6.11
N TRP A 85 0.47 42.01 -4.84
CA TRP A 85 -0.23 42.62 -3.71
C TRP A 85 -0.32 44.14 -3.86
N LYS A 86 0.80 44.82 -4.13
CA LYS A 86 0.80 46.28 -4.36
C LYS A 86 -0.14 46.70 -5.49
N LYS A 87 -0.22 45.92 -6.56
CA LYS A 87 -1.16 46.14 -7.66
C LYS A 87 -2.62 46.01 -7.21
N PHE A 88 -2.95 44.94 -6.48
CA PHE A 88 -4.31 44.77 -5.94
C PHE A 88 -4.67 45.86 -4.93
N GLN A 89 -3.76 46.19 -4.02
CA GLN A 89 -3.96 47.24 -3.03
C GLN A 89 -4.21 48.60 -3.70
N ARG A 90 -3.45 48.94 -4.75
CA ARG A 90 -3.67 50.17 -5.54
C ARG A 90 -5.06 50.15 -6.18
N PHE A 91 -5.41 49.06 -6.86
CA PHE A 91 -6.72 48.90 -7.50
C PHE A 91 -7.88 49.13 -6.52
N PHE A 92 -7.84 48.50 -5.34
CA PHE A 92 -8.90 48.67 -4.34
C PHE A 92 -8.89 50.06 -3.70
N LYS A 93 -7.72 50.68 -3.47
CA LYS A 93 -7.65 52.05 -2.92
C LYS A 93 -8.20 53.11 -3.88
N THR A 94 -7.99 52.95 -5.17
CA THR A 94 -8.44 53.92 -6.20
C THR A 94 -9.83 53.60 -6.75
N ASN A 95 -10.50 52.55 -6.28
CA ASN A 95 -11.84 52.18 -6.74
C ASN A 95 -12.85 53.29 -6.41
N GLU A 96 -13.72 53.66 -7.35
CA GLU A 96 -14.71 54.73 -7.13
C GLU A 96 -15.73 54.35 -6.04
N ASP A 97 -16.05 53.06 -5.91
CA ASP A 97 -16.96 52.54 -4.90
C ASP A 97 -16.31 52.58 -3.50
N LYS A 98 -16.75 53.55 -2.68
CA LYS A 98 -16.31 53.71 -1.29
C LYS A 98 -16.64 52.48 -0.42
N HIS A 99 -17.75 51.80 -0.68
CA HIS A 99 -18.14 50.62 0.06
C HIS A 99 -17.16 49.47 -0.22
N LEU A 100 -16.90 49.16 -1.49
CA LEU A 100 -15.94 48.13 -1.89
C LEU A 100 -14.52 48.44 -1.36
N ARG A 101 -14.13 49.72 -1.37
CA ARG A 101 -12.88 50.21 -0.75
C ARG A 101 -12.79 49.81 0.71
N ASN A 102 -13.84 50.08 1.50
CA ASN A 102 -13.87 49.77 2.93
C ASN A 102 -13.83 48.26 3.17
N LEU A 103 -14.60 47.49 2.41
CA LEU A 103 -14.60 46.02 2.51
C LEU A 103 -13.21 45.43 2.23
N SER A 104 -12.45 46.00 1.27
CA SER A 104 -11.10 45.54 0.95
C SER A 104 -10.06 45.74 2.06
N GLN A 105 -10.35 46.60 3.03
CA GLN A 105 -9.48 46.85 4.19
C GLN A 105 -9.86 46.01 5.41
N THR A 106 -10.92 45.21 5.35
CA THR A 106 -11.34 44.34 6.47
C THR A 106 -10.33 43.20 6.66
N PHE A 107 -9.73 43.14 7.84
CA PHE A 107 -8.78 42.10 8.24
C PHE A 107 -9.37 41.32 9.40
N SER A 108 -9.46 40.01 9.25
CA SER A 108 -9.98 39.13 10.29
C SER A 108 -8.87 38.40 11.01
N GLY A 109 -7.83 37.96 10.28
CA GLY A 109 -6.78 37.10 10.79
C GLY A 109 -7.27 35.72 11.27
N LYS A 110 -8.54 35.35 11.02
CA LYS A 110 -9.13 34.10 11.54
C LYS A 110 -9.41 33.12 10.40
N TRP A 111 -8.91 31.89 10.55
CA TRP A 111 -9.09 30.84 9.56
C TRP A 111 -10.56 30.54 9.24
N SER A 112 -11.47 30.55 10.22
CA SER A 112 -12.90 30.26 9.98
C SER A 112 -13.55 31.16 8.92
N TYR A 113 -13.23 32.45 8.90
CA TYR A 113 -13.78 33.39 7.91
C TYR A 113 -13.13 33.18 6.53
N ILE A 114 -11.83 32.90 6.52
CA ILE A 114 -11.07 32.62 5.29
C ILE A 114 -11.54 31.31 4.67
N ALA A 115 -11.72 30.25 5.47
CA ALA A 115 -12.18 28.94 5.04
C ALA A 115 -13.58 29.00 4.39
N ARG A 116 -14.54 29.70 5.02
CA ARG A 116 -15.88 29.91 4.44
C ARG A 116 -15.83 30.71 3.15
N ALA A 117 -14.97 31.73 3.07
CA ALA A 117 -14.74 32.46 1.82
C ALA A 117 -14.12 31.55 0.74
N LEU A 118 -13.14 30.70 1.09
CA LEU A 118 -12.53 29.75 0.16
C LEU A 118 -13.55 28.73 -0.35
N LEU A 119 -14.36 28.15 0.53
CA LEU A 119 -15.44 27.22 0.20
C LEU A 119 -16.39 27.78 -0.85
N ALA A 120 -16.74 29.06 -0.80
CA ALA A 120 -17.61 29.67 -1.80
C ALA A 120 -17.05 29.62 -3.24
N GLY A 121 -15.72 29.55 -3.41
CA GLY A 121 -15.09 29.52 -4.72
C GLY A 121 -14.30 28.26 -5.04
N HIS A 122 -14.33 27.26 -4.16
CA HIS A 122 -13.62 25.99 -4.25
C HIS A 122 -14.42 24.84 -3.60
N ASN A 123 -15.75 24.94 -3.57
CA ASN A 123 -16.61 23.91 -2.97
C ASN A 123 -16.42 22.55 -3.66
N GLU A 124 -16.10 22.56 -4.93
CA GLU A 124 -15.80 21.38 -5.72
C GLU A 124 -14.52 20.69 -5.25
N ASN A 125 -13.60 21.37 -4.56
CA ASN A 125 -12.33 20.80 -4.10
C ASN A 125 -12.30 20.50 -2.59
N VAL A 126 -13.46 20.11 -2.05
CA VAL A 126 -13.56 19.57 -0.70
C VAL A 126 -13.29 18.07 -0.71
N TYR A 127 -12.42 17.64 0.20
CA TYR A 127 -11.99 16.26 0.36
C TYR A 127 -12.21 15.80 1.80
N VAL A 128 -12.73 14.60 1.95
CA VAL A 128 -12.92 13.95 3.24
C VAL A 128 -11.89 12.84 3.38
N ALA A 129 -11.28 12.74 4.56
CA ALA A 129 -10.38 11.65 4.89
C ALA A 129 -11.15 10.33 4.87
N LEU A 130 -10.63 9.35 4.13
CA LEU A 130 -11.25 8.03 4.05
C LEU A 130 -11.30 7.34 5.42
N LYS A 131 -10.45 7.76 6.37
CA LYS A 131 -10.53 7.24 7.75
C LYS A 131 -11.93 7.46 8.36
N GLU A 132 -12.53 8.63 8.12
CA GLU A 132 -13.86 8.99 8.64
C GLU A 132 -14.99 8.16 8.01
N LEU A 133 -14.70 7.49 6.88
CA LEU A 133 -15.66 6.72 6.09
C LEU A 133 -15.34 5.22 6.09
N ASN A 134 -14.54 4.73 7.04
CA ASN A 134 -14.07 3.34 7.15
C ASN A 134 -13.28 2.86 5.91
N GLY A 135 -12.41 3.71 5.38
CA GLY A 135 -11.44 3.38 4.34
C GLY A 135 -9.99 3.56 4.80
N ARG A 136 -9.06 3.71 3.85
CA ARG A 136 -7.61 3.77 4.13
C ARG A 136 -7.21 5.04 4.90
N ILE A 137 -6.34 4.89 5.90
CA ILE A 137 -6.02 5.95 6.89
C ILE A 137 -5.28 7.16 6.29
N HIS A 138 -4.55 7.05 5.18
CA HIS A 138 -3.79 8.19 4.62
C HIS A 138 -4.35 8.75 3.33
N GLN A 139 -5.60 8.39 3.02
CA GLN A 139 -6.23 8.75 1.76
C GLN A 139 -7.43 9.66 2.00
N TYR A 140 -7.75 10.42 0.97
CA TYR A 140 -8.89 11.32 0.88
C TYR A 140 -9.75 10.94 -0.31
N CYS A 141 -11.03 11.26 -0.26
CA CYS A 141 -11.89 11.25 -1.44
C CYS A 141 -12.59 12.60 -1.59
N ARG A 142 -12.81 13.00 -2.84
CA ARG A 142 -13.61 14.18 -3.15
C ARG A 142 -15.02 14.00 -2.59
N TYR A 143 -15.49 14.97 -1.81
CA TYR A 143 -16.74 14.82 -1.05
C TYR A 143 -17.99 15.02 -1.92
N ASN A 144 -17.91 15.98 -2.85
CA ASN A 144 -19.02 16.39 -3.71
C ASN A 144 -19.18 15.55 -5.00
N ASP A 145 -18.57 14.37 -5.09
CA ASP A 145 -18.69 13.50 -6.27
C ASP A 145 -19.98 12.66 -6.19
N VAL A 146 -20.96 12.99 -7.04
CA VAL A 146 -22.36 12.54 -6.98
C VAL A 146 -22.57 11.14 -7.58
N THR A 147 -21.64 10.64 -8.40
CA THR A 147 -21.78 9.33 -9.07
C THR A 147 -20.99 8.25 -8.34
N GLN A 148 -21.68 7.48 -7.51
CA GLN A 148 -21.09 6.36 -6.76
C GLN A 148 -20.87 5.06 -7.55
N GLU A 149 -21.20 5.05 -8.84
CA GLU A 149 -20.97 3.89 -9.70
C GLU A 149 -19.88 4.23 -10.73
N GLU A 150 -18.70 3.64 -10.50
CA GLU A 150 -17.69 3.28 -11.49
C GLU A 150 -16.84 4.38 -12.15
N THR A 151 -17.14 5.67 -11.95
CA THR A 151 -16.22 6.74 -12.40
C THR A 151 -15.10 6.95 -11.39
N ARG A 152 -13.89 6.46 -11.73
CA ARG A 152 -12.57 6.82 -11.18
C ARG A 152 -12.64 7.68 -9.91
N LYS A 153 -12.89 7.07 -8.74
CA LYS A 153 -12.77 7.76 -7.45
C LYS A 153 -11.43 8.48 -7.46
N LEU A 154 -11.44 9.81 -7.50
CA LEU A 154 -10.26 10.63 -7.29
C LEU A 154 -9.88 10.47 -5.81
N ILE A 155 -9.31 9.31 -5.49
CA ILE A 155 -8.66 9.08 -4.22
C ILE A 155 -7.45 9.99 -4.23
N ALA A 156 -7.17 10.67 -3.12
CA ALA A 156 -6.10 11.65 -3.05
C ALA A 156 -5.24 11.44 -1.82
N LYS A 157 -4.01 11.95 -1.88
CA LYS A 157 -3.10 12.08 -0.73
C LYS A 157 -2.73 13.56 -0.57
N LEU A 158 -2.41 13.95 0.65
CA LEU A 158 -1.85 15.27 0.91
C LEU A 158 -0.42 15.32 0.37
N ASP A 159 -0.01 16.45 -0.21
CA ASP A 159 1.39 16.64 -0.60
C ASP A 159 2.30 16.64 0.63
N LYS A 160 3.45 15.97 0.55
CA LYS A 160 4.39 15.87 1.69
C LYS A 160 4.96 17.23 2.14
N ALA A 161 4.87 18.28 1.33
CA ALA A 161 5.30 19.63 1.72
C ALA A 161 4.23 20.40 2.50
N THR A 162 2.98 19.93 2.55
CA THR A 162 1.92 20.63 3.29
C THR A 162 2.23 20.67 4.78
N THR A 163 1.83 21.76 5.40
CA THR A 163 1.93 21.96 6.85
C THR A 163 1.01 21.03 7.64
N LEU A 164 -0.06 20.52 7.01
CA LEU A 164 -0.99 19.56 7.60
C LEU A 164 -0.45 18.12 7.66
N SER A 165 0.72 17.84 7.07
CA SER A 165 1.26 16.46 7.01
C SER A 165 1.81 15.94 8.34
N GLN A 166 2.08 16.83 9.31
CA GLN A 166 2.69 16.48 10.60
C GLN A 166 1.68 16.22 11.71
N LEU A 167 0.42 16.57 11.50
CA LEU A 167 -0.66 16.38 12.47
C LEU A 167 -1.44 15.08 12.25
N PRO A 168 -2.26 14.65 13.23
CA PRO A 168 -3.31 13.70 12.98
C PRO A 168 -4.12 14.13 11.74
N GLN A 169 -4.27 13.21 10.79
CA GLN A 169 -4.86 13.51 9.49
C GLN A 169 -6.19 14.29 9.65
N PRO A 170 -6.35 15.50 9.08
CA PRO A 170 -7.58 16.27 9.21
C PRO A 170 -8.75 15.58 8.52
N SER A 171 -9.91 15.53 9.19
CA SER A 171 -11.12 14.83 8.73
C SER A 171 -11.65 15.37 7.40
N ILE A 172 -11.63 16.69 7.23
CA ILE A 172 -12.06 17.36 6.01
C ILE A 172 -11.04 18.44 5.66
N VAL A 173 -10.72 18.53 4.37
CA VAL A 173 -9.81 19.55 3.84
C VAL A 173 -10.40 20.20 2.60
N ILE A 174 -10.02 21.45 2.38
CA ILE A 174 -10.20 22.14 1.10
C ILE A 174 -8.84 22.26 0.41
N ALA A 175 -8.79 21.90 -0.87
CA ALA A 175 -7.58 22.04 -1.68
C ALA A 175 -7.79 23.11 -2.75
N ARG A 176 -6.76 23.92 -3.00
CA ARG A 176 -6.79 24.83 -4.16
C ARG A 176 -6.64 24.05 -5.46
N ASP A 177 -5.58 23.25 -5.52
CA ASP A 177 -5.14 22.56 -6.73
C ASP A 177 -5.09 21.05 -6.48
N VAL A 178 -5.44 20.28 -7.52
CA VAL A 178 -5.46 18.82 -7.49
C VAL A 178 -4.58 18.36 -8.65
N LEU A 179 -3.43 17.80 -8.32
CA LEU A 179 -2.57 17.20 -9.33
C LEU A 179 -3.06 15.77 -9.57
N CYS A 180 -3.81 15.58 -10.65
CA CYS A 180 -4.06 14.26 -11.20
C CYS A 180 -2.76 13.76 -11.80
N THR A 181 -2.32 12.61 -11.34
CA THR A 181 -1.03 12.10 -11.74
C THR A 181 -1.26 10.96 -12.73
N THR A 182 -0.36 10.82 -13.71
CA THR A 182 -0.54 10.06 -14.99
C THR A 182 -1.22 8.70 -14.84
N ASP A 183 -1.86 8.19 -15.91
CA ASP A 183 -2.75 7.01 -16.02
C ASP A 183 -2.49 5.76 -15.15
N VAL A 184 -1.30 5.60 -14.59
CA VAL A 184 -0.95 4.58 -13.58
C VAL A 184 -1.54 4.90 -12.20
N ARG A 185 -1.66 6.19 -11.85
CA ARG A 185 -2.10 6.65 -10.55
C ARG A 185 -3.61 6.88 -10.58
N LYS A 186 -4.34 5.99 -9.90
CA LYS A 186 -5.70 6.31 -9.43
C LYS A 186 -5.68 7.24 -8.20
N LEU A 187 -4.56 7.93 -7.96
CA LEU A 187 -4.33 8.79 -6.80
C LEU A 187 -3.97 10.22 -7.25
N SER A 188 -4.72 11.21 -6.76
CA SER A 188 -4.42 12.63 -6.93
C SER A 188 -3.58 13.15 -5.76
N ILE A 189 -2.79 14.20 -5.99
CA ILE A 189 -2.09 14.91 -4.92
C ILE A 189 -2.78 16.24 -4.68
N LEU A 190 -3.14 16.51 -3.42
CA LEU A 190 -3.79 17.76 -3.02
C LEU A 190 -2.72 18.80 -2.69
N TYR A 191 -2.84 20.00 -3.29
CA TYR A 191 -1.92 21.12 -3.11
C TYR A 191 -2.63 22.32 -2.49
N PHE A 192 -1.91 23.04 -1.64
CA PHE A 192 -2.38 24.21 -0.88
C PHE A 192 -3.68 23.90 -0.15
N ILE A 193 -3.52 23.31 1.02
CA ILE A 193 -4.60 22.65 1.73
C ILE A 193 -4.89 23.42 3.03
N GLY A 194 -6.17 23.51 3.40
CA GLY A 194 -6.60 23.97 4.71
C GLY A 194 -7.58 23.00 5.34
N SER A 195 -7.50 22.82 6.65
CA SER A 195 -8.46 21.99 7.41
C SER A 195 -9.82 22.70 7.46
N ILE A 196 -10.93 21.98 7.34
CA ILE A 196 -12.25 22.60 7.43
C ILE A 196 -13.17 21.82 8.37
N GLN A 197 -14.14 22.51 8.96
CA GLN A 197 -15.16 21.90 9.80
C GLN A 197 -16.41 21.56 8.97
N SER A 198 -17.08 20.47 9.32
CA SER A 198 -18.32 20.02 8.66
C SER A 198 -19.41 21.07 8.71
N VAL A 199 -19.54 21.81 9.83
CA VAL A 199 -20.51 22.89 10.02
C VAL A 199 -20.34 24.09 9.07
N TRP A 200 -19.28 24.14 8.27
CA TRP A 200 -19.06 25.19 7.25
C TRP A 200 -19.54 24.76 5.85
N LEU A 201 -19.97 23.50 5.68
CA LEU A 201 -20.35 22.93 4.39
C LEU A 201 -21.85 23.10 4.12
N ASP A 202 -22.23 24.27 3.61
CA ASP A 202 -23.65 24.63 3.47
C ASP A 202 -24.33 24.17 2.17
N ASN A 203 -23.60 23.56 1.25
CA ASN A 203 -24.16 23.10 -0.02
C ASN A 203 -25.06 21.88 0.18
N SER A 204 -26.10 21.75 -0.64
CA SER A 204 -26.89 20.52 -0.70
C SER A 204 -26.05 19.40 -1.32
N LEU A 205 -26.16 18.20 -0.77
CA LEU A 205 -25.43 17.01 -1.21
C LEU A 205 -26.32 15.78 -1.09
N ILE A 206 -26.14 14.85 -2.05
CA ILE A 206 -26.70 13.51 -1.99
C ILE A 206 -25.55 12.52 -1.97
N ARG A 207 -25.54 11.65 -0.96
CA ARG A 207 -24.54 10.60 -0.76
C ARG A 207 -25.25 9.27 -0.67
N LYS A 208 -24.79 8.31 -1.47
CA LYS A 208 -25.19 6.91 -1.29
C LYS A 208 -24.07 6.17 -0.55
N PHE A 209 -24.30 5.00 -0.01
CA PHE A 209 -23.25 4.01 0.15
C PHE A 209 -23.84 2.62 0.33
N LYS A 210 -23.11 1.62 -0.15
CA LYS A 210 -23.58 0.22 -0.16
C LYS A 210 -23.68 -0.34 1.26
N LEU A 211 -24.78 -1.04 1.51
CA LEU A 211 -25.04 -1.83 2.71
C LEU A 211 -25.18 -3.31 2.32
N THR A 212 -24.60 -4.22 3.12
CA THR A 212 -24.96 -5.64 3.02
C THR A 212 -26.39 -5.87 3.50
N SER A 213 -26.98 -7.03 3.18
CA SER A 213 -28.31 -7.38 3.68
C SER A 213 -28.38 -7.39 5.21
N LYS A 214 -27.31 -7.85 5.88
CA LYS A 214 -27.21 -7.86 7.35
C LYS A 214 -27.07 -6.44 7.92
N GLU A 215 -26.22 -5.61 7.32
CA GLU A 215 -26.07 -4.20 7.72
C GLU A 215 -27.38 -3.42 7.57
N ARG A 216 -28.14 -3.68 6.50
CA ARG A 216 -29.44 -3.04 6.27
C ARG A 216 -30.45 -3.39 7.35
N ILE A 217 -30.59 -4.69 7.67
CA ILE A 217 -31.49 -5.15 8.74
C ILE A 217 -31.09 -4.50 10.06
N TYR A 218 -29.79 -4.48 10.38
CA TYR A 218 -29.28 -3.88 11.60
C TYR A 218 -29.53 -2.37 11.66
N PHE A 219 -29.28 -1.65 10.55
CA PHE A 219 -29.56 -0.22 10.44
C PHE A 219 -31.05 0.08 10.69
N GLN A 220 -31.96 -0.66 10.05
CA GLN A 220 -33.39 -0.45 10.20
C GLN A 220 -33.90 -0.77 11.61
N ALA A 221 -33.38 -1.82 12.24
CA ALA A 221 -33.85 -2.29 13.54
C ALA A 221 -33.22 -1.55 14.74
N ASN A 222 -31.98 -1.08 14.63
CA ASN A 222 -31.21 -0.58 15.79
C ASN A 222 -30.74 0.86 15.60
N ILE A 223 -30.11 1.20 14.47
CA ILE A 223 -29.52 2.53 14.27
C ILE A 223 -30.60 3.57 13.99
N ARG A 224 -31.45 3.34 12.98
CA ARG A 224 -32.48 4.28 12.53
C ARG A 224 -33.47 4.70 13.63
N PRO A 225 -33.96 3.82 14.52
CA PRO A 225 -34.87 4.23 15.59
C PRO A 225 -34.18 4.89 16.79
N SER A 226 -32.84 4.83 16.90
CA SER A 226 -32.11 5.37 18.04
C SER A 226 -32.22 6.90 18.14
N ASP A 227 -32.20 7.43 19.37
CA ASP A 227 -32.30 8.88 19.59
C ASP A 227 -31.05 9.62 19.09
N ASP A 228 -29.87 9.02 19.24
CA ASP A 228 -28.61 9.58 18.71
C ASP A 228 -28.67 9.77 17.19
N PHE A 229 -29.22 8.78 16.47
CA PHE A 229 -29.39 8.90 15.02
C PHE A 229 -30.38 10.03 14.68
N LYS A 230 -31.51 10.14 15.38
CA LYS A 230 -32.50 11.22 15.15
C LYS A 230 -31.89 12.60 15.33
N VAL A 231 -31.01 12.77 16.32
CA VAL A 231 -30.31 14.04 16.58
C VAL A 231 -29.35 14.36 15.44
N VAL A 232 -28.48 13.42 15.08
CA VAL A 232 -27.49 13.62 13.99
C VAL A 232 -28.15 13.78 12.62
N SER A 233 -29.27 13.09 12.38
CA SER A 233 -29.99 13.10 11.10
C SER A 233 -31.14 14.09 11.02
N GLN A 234 -31.30 15.02 11.98
CA GLN A 234 -32.49 15.89 12.12
C GLN A 234 -32.85 16.64 10.83
N HIS A 235 -31.84 16.98 10.02
CA HIS A 235 -31.96 17.73 8.77
C HIS A 235 -31.48 16.94 7.54
N VAL A 236 -31.36 15.62 7.67
CA VAL A 236 -30.91 14.72 6.60
C VAL A 236 -32.03 13.77 6.25
N CYS A 237 -32.50 13.87 5.01
CA CYS A 237 -33.39 12.87 4.44
C CYS A 237 -32.59 11.58 4.20
N ASN A 238 -33.07 10.48 4.78
CA ASN A 238 -32.46 9.16 4.65
C ASN A 238 -33.44 8.18 4.01
N THR A 239 -33.04 7.61 2.88
CA THR A 239 -33.79 6.58 2.16
C THR A 239 -32.93 5.33 2.03
N VAL A 240 -33.55 4.17 2.25
CA VAL A 240 -32.87 2.88 2.14
C VAL A 240 -33.48 2.15 0.94
N ASP A 241 -32.66 1.87 -0.06
CA ASP A 241 -33.04 1.00 -1.17
C ASP A 241 -32.53 -0.45 -0.92
N ASN A 242 -32.69 -1.33 -1.93
CA ASN A 242 -32.31 -2.73 -1.78
C ASN A 242 -30.81 -2.98 -1.60
N LYS A 243 -29.93 -2.01 -1.87
CA LYS A 243 -28.46 -2.19 -1.89
C LYS A 243 -27.67 -1.05 -1.23
N ALA A 244 -28.31 0.07 -0.89
CA ALA A 244 -27.64 1.27 -0.40
C ALA A 244 -28.50 2.09 0.57
N LEU A 245 -27.82 2.84 1.43
CA LEU A 245 -28.38 3.98 2.16
C LEU A 245 -28.05 5.25 1.39
N GLU A 246 -29.08 6.03 1.08
CA GLU A 246 -28.97 7.37 0.51
C GLU A 246 -29.29 8.42 1.58
N LEU A 247 -28.41 9.40 1.68
CA LEU A 247 -28.47 10.54 2.59
C LEU A 247 -28.48 11.82 1.75
N SER A 248 -29.45 12.70 2.00
CA SER A 248 -29.57 13.97 1.30
C SER A 248 -29.89 15.12 2.24
N GLY A 249 -29.23 16.26 2.04
CA GLY A 249 -29.34 17.43 2.91
C GLY A 249 -28.14 18.36 2.79
N ASN A 250 -27.93 19.20 3.80
CA ASN A 250 -26.72 20.02 3.93
C ASN A 250 -25.48 19.12 4.04
N ALA A 251 -24.43 19.41 3.26
CA ALA A 251 -23.25 18.57 3.12
C ALA A 251 -22.55 18.28 4.46
N GLY A 252 -22.48 19.26 5.35
CA GLY A 252 -21.92 19.06 6.69
C GLY A 252 -22.70 18.04 7.50
N GLN A 253 -24.03 18.15 7.51
CA GLN A 253 -24.90 17.25 8.25
C GLN A 253 -24.96 15.85 7.62
N VAL A 254 -24.93 15.78 6.28
CA VAL A 254 -24.82 14.51 5.54
C VAL A 254 -23.50 13.81 5.90
N PHE A 255 -22.39 14.54 6.04
CA PHE A 255 -21.11 13.97 6.44
C PHE A 255 -21.17 13.38 7.84
N GLU A 256 -21.63 14.14 8.83
CA GLU A 256 -21.72 13.65 10.21
C GLU A 256 -22.71 12.47 10.33
N THR A 257 -23.81 12.50 9.57
CA THR A 257 -24.75 11.37 9.51
C THR A 257 -24.10 10.14 8.87
N GLU A 258 -23.41 10.29 7.74
CA GLU A 258 -22.69 9.17 7.10
C GLU A 258 -21.64 8.57 8.03
N ARG A 259 -20.81 9.42 8.65
CA ARG A 259 -19.78 9.04 9.62
C ARG A 259 -20.38 8.29 10.81
N PHE A 260 -21.42 8.84 11.42
CA PHE A 260 -22.13 8.20 12.54
C PHE A 260 -22.65 6.81 12.15
N VAL A 261 -23.40 6.71 11.05
CA VAL A 261 -23.97 5.42 10.62
C VAL A 261 -22.87 4.40 10.37
N ARG A 262 -21.79 4.77 9.69
CA ARG A 262 -20.70 3.84 9.40
C ARG A 262 -19.99 3.36 10.66
N GLN A 263 -19.80 4.22 11.66
CA GLN A 263 -19.26 3.85 12.98
C GLN A 263 -20.20 2.88 13.71
N GLN A 264 -21.51 3.13 13.69
CA GLN A 264 -22.51 2.25 14.31
C GLN A 264 -22.70 0.91 13.60
N LEU A 265 -22.28 0.80 12.33
CA LEU A 265 -22.30 -0.45 11.56
C LEU A 265 -21.11 -1.37 11.85
N ILE A 266 -20.10 -0.89 12.56
CA ILE A 266 -18.98 -1.71 13.02
C ILE A 266 -19.49 -2.68 14.08
N ARG A 267 -19.24 -3.97 13.91
CA ARG A 267 -19.69 -5.02 14.84
C ARG A 267 -18.59 -6.03 15.11
N PRO A 268 -18.44 -6.48 16.38
CA PRO A 268 -17.54 -7.56 16.71
C PRO A 268 -18.07 -8.89 16.14
N HIS A 269 -17.16 -9.69 15.63
CA HIS A 269 -17.34 -11.08 15.23
C HIS A 269 -16.18 -11.88 15.80
N ASP A 270 -16.46 -13.08 16.29
CA ASP A 270 -15.43 -14.01 16.69
C ASP A 270 -15.68 -15.40 16.12
N TRP A 271 -14.58 -16.13 15.92
CA TRP A 271 -14.60 -17.52 15.50
C TRP A 271 -13.28 -18.19 15.86
N ASN A 272 -13.28 -19.51 15.90
CA ASN A 272 -12.06 -20.29 16.02
C ASN A 272 -11.37 -20.39 14.66
N LEU A 273 -10.03 -20.36 14.65
CA LEU A 273 -9.24 -20.52 13.42
C LEU A 273 -9.61 -21.81 12.69
N VAL A 274 -9.86 -22.88 13.44
CA VAL A 274 -10.35 -24.17 12.92
C VAL A 274 -11.50 -24.63 13.81
N ASP A 275 -12.56 -25.18 13.22
CA ASP A 275 -13.67 -25.77 13.99
C ASP A 275 -13.19 -27.02 14.76
N ASP A 276 -13.68 -27.21 15.99
CA ASP A 276 -13.23 -28.31 16.86
C ASP A 276 -13.43 -29.70 16.20
N ASP A 277 -14.56 -29.89 15.50
CA ASP A 277 -14.85 -31.11 14.72
C ASP A 277 -13.77 -31.44 13.66
N GLN A 278 -13.09 -30.43 13.12
CA GLN A 278 -12.03 -30.62 12.13
C GLN A 278 -10.71 -31.01 12.79
N LEU A 279 -10.41 -30.45 13.96
CA LEU A 279 -9.21 -30.78 14.74
C LEU A 279 -9.24 -32.23 15.21
N ASP A 280 -10.41 -32.75 15.58
CA ASP A 280 -10.56 -34.13 16.03
C ASP A 280 -10.40 -35.15 14.90
N ARG A 281 -10.73 -34.78 13.66
CA ARG A 281 -10.61 -35.66 12.48
C ARG A 281 -9.24 -35.63 11.82
N ASP A 282 -8.51 -34.53 11.94
CA ASP A 282 -7.22 -34.32 11.27
C ASP A 282 -6.10 -34.05 12.28
N LYS A 283 -5.42 -35.14 12.67
CA LYS A 283 -4.30 -35.10 13.63
C LYS A 283 -3.16 -34.17 13.16
N ASN A 284 -2.91 -34.09 11.85
CA ASN A 284 -1.86 -33.24 11.30
C ASN A 284 -2.26 -31.76 11.42
N LEU A 285 -3.50 -31.43 11.04
CA LEU A 285 -4.05 -30.09 11.22
C LEU A 285 -4.03 -29.66 12.70
N LYS A 286 -4.39 -30.57 13.63
CA LYS A 286 -4.35 -30.30 15.06
C LYS A 286 -2.95 -29.92 15.56
N MET A 287 -1.93 -30.70 15.19
CA MET A 287 -0.53 -30.39 15.55
C MET A 287 -0.03 -29.09 14.91
N ASN A 288 -0.46 -28.82 13.67
CA ASN A 288 -0.13 -27.60 12.96
C ASN A 288 -0.73 -26.36 13.65
N VAL A 289 -2.01 -26.42 14.05
CA VAL A 289 -2.66 -25.34 14.80
C VAL A 289 -1.98 -25.13 16.15
N GLU A 290 -1.61 -26.20 16.86
CA GLU A 290 -0.88 -26.11 18.13
C GLU A 290 0.47 -25.38 17.97
N SER A 291 1.15 -25.60 16.84
CA SER A 291 2.41 -24.93 16.51
C SER A 291 2.20 -23.43 16.24
N ILE A 292 1.18 -23.07 15.45
CA ILE A 292 0.82 -21.66 15.18
C ILE A 292 0.50 -20.92 16.48
N ARG A 293 -0.20 -21.57 17.41
CA ARG A 293 -0.56 -21.00 18.71
C ARG A 293 0.67 -20.50 19.49
N ARG A 294 1.86 -21.04 19.23
CA ARG A 294 3.11 -20.60 19.86
C ARG A 294 3.73 -19.37 19.19
N GLY A 295 3.31 -19.00 17.98
CA GLY A 295 3.91 -17.97 17.14
C GLY A 295 2.91 -17.01 16.48
N LEU A 296 1.94 -16.48 17.24
CA LEU A 296 0.86 -15.62 16.71
C LEU A 296 1.33 -14.33 16.01
N SER A 297 2.57 -13.87 16.27
CA SER A 297 3.15 -12.68 15.62
C SER A 297 3.23 -12.79 14.09
N MET A 298 3.17 -14.01 13.53
CA MET A 298 3.08 -14.25 12.09
C MET A 298 1.88 -13.56 11.42
N PHE A 299 0.81 -13.29 12.18
CA PHE A 299 -0.38 -12.61 11.67
C PHE A 299 -0.28 -11.09 11.75
N PHE A 300 0.75 -10.51 12.37
CA PHE A 300 0.88 -9.05 12.49
C PHE A 300 0.83 -8.32 11.14
N PRO A 301 1.52 -8.77 10.08
CA PRO A 301 1.41 -8.12 8.77
C PRO A 301 -0.02 -8.12 8.20
N LEU A 302 -0.74 -9.23 8.38
CA LEU A 302 -2.14 -9.37 7.99
C LEU A 302 -3.04 -8.41 8.77
N ILE A 303 -2.85 -8.36 10.09
CA ILE A 303 -3.57 -7.48 11.02
C ILE A 303 -3.32 -6.02 10.65
N TRP A 304 -2.06 -5.59 10.56
CA TRP A 304 -1.70 -4.22 10.20
C TRP A 304 -2.28 -3.80 8.86
N ARG A 305 -2.33 -4.70 7.87
CA ARG A 305 -2.97 -4.39 6.60
C ARG A 305 -4.46 -4.09 6.77
N PHE A 306 -5.20 -4.94 7.46
CA PHE A 306 -6.63 -4.70 7.66
C PHE A 306 -6.92 -3.47 8.51
N GLU A 307 -6.08 -3.18 9.51
CA GLU A 307 -6.12 -1.94 10.28
C GLU A 307 -5.89 -0.72 9.38
N ASN A 308 -4.87 -0.74 8.51
CA ASN A 308 -4.54 0.40 7.65
C ASN A 308 -5.51 0.58 6.47
N GLU A 309 -6.02 -0.52 5.90
CA GLU A 309 -6.83 -0.48 4.69
C GLU A 309 -8.34 -0.34 4.98
N LYS A 310 -8.80 -0.96 6.06
CA LYS A 310 -10.23 -1.12 6.41
C LYS A 310 -10.58 -0.56 7.78
N GLN A 311 -9.59 -0.16 8.58
CA GLN A 311 -9.77 0.19 9.99
C GLN A 311 -10.48 -0.93 10.77
N ALA A 312 -10.26 -2.18 10.36
CA ALA A 312 -10.72 -3.32 11.11
C ALA A 312 -9.77 -3.56 12.27
N ILE A 313 -10.32 -3.77 13.47
CA ILE A 313 -9.55 -4.24 14.61
C ILE A 313 -9.52 -5.76 14.51
N VAL A 314 -8.34 -6.36 14.35
CA VAL A 314 -8.17 -7.81 14.26
C VAL A 314 -7.28 -8.29 15.40
N ARG A 315 -7.75 -9.27 16.17
CA ARG A 315 -6.98 -9.90 17.24
C ARG A 315 -6.99 -11.40 17.05
N VAL A 316 -5.80 -11.99 17.06
CA VAL A 316 -5.62 -13.44 17.10
C VAL A 316 -5.09 -13.80 18.48
N MET A 317 -5.81 -14.65 19.19
CA MET A 317 -5.55 -15.00 20.58
C MET A 317 -5.51 -16.51 20.73
N LYS A 318 -4.86 -17.00 21.78
CA LYS A 318 -4.92 -18.42 22.14
C LYS A 318 -6.30 -18.72 22.72
N ASP A 319 -6.90 -19.84 22.34
CA ASP A 319 -8.15 -20.31 22.91
C ASP A 319 -8.05 -21.78 23.31
N GLY A 320 -8.27 -22.06 24.59
CA GLY A 320 -8.01 -23.36 25.19
C GLY A 320 -6.58 -23.89 24.97
N ILE A 321 -6.47 -25.23 24.90
CA ILE A 321 -5.20 -25.93 24.74
C ILE A 321 -4.82 -26.09 23.26
N ASP A 322 -5.81 -26.24 22.37
CA ASP A 322 -5.59 -26.76 21.01
C ASP A 322 -5.90 -25.76 19.88
N ASN A 323 -6.38 -24.53 20.17
CA ASN A 323 -6.91 -23.64 19.14
C ASN A 323 -6.45 -22.17 19.27
N CYS A 324 -6.78 -21.39 18.24
CA CYS A 324 -6.64 -19.93 18.20
C CYS A 324 -8.03 -19.31 17.96
N LYS A 325 -8.37 -18.29 18.74
CA LYS A 325 -9.59 -17.50 18.55
C LYS A 325 -9.25 -16.22 17.80
N ILE A 326 -10.06 -15.92 16.79
CA ILE A 326 -9.98 -14.69 16.00
C ILE A 326 -11.14 -13.81 16.44
N LEU A 327 -10.83 -12.57 16.80
CA LEU A 327 -11.80 -11.52 17.08
C LEU A 327 -11.58 -10.41 16.06
N VAL A 328 -12.64 -10.03 15.36
CA VAL A 328 -12.62 -8.94 14.39
C VAL A 328 -13.72 -7.96 14.72
N GLU A 329 -13.41 -6.68 14.67
CA GLU A 329 -14.37 -5.60 14.77
C GLU A 329 -14.23 -4.70 13.53
N SER A 330 -15.19 -4.82 12.63
CA SER A 330 -15.30 -4.02 11.40
C SER A 330 -16.74 -4.06 10.87
N ARG A 331 -16.95 -3.44 9.72
CA ARG A 331 -18.17 -3.60 8.94
C ARG A 331 -18.34 -5.05 8.48
N ASP A 332 -19.60 -5.46 8.35
CA ASP A 332 -19.99 -6.84 8.03
C ASP A 332 -19.30 -7.39 6.77
N LYS A 333 -19.26 -6.60 5.70
CA LYS A 333 -18.57 -6.95 4.45
C LYS A 333 -17.07 -7.21 4.64
N ASP A 334 -16.42 -6.37 5.45
CA ASP A 334 -14.99 -6.47 5.69
C ASP A 334 -14.67 -7.64 6.64
N ASN A 335 -15.54 -7.92 7.61
CA ASN A 335 -15.45 -9.14 8.45
C ASN A 335 -15.52 -10.42 7.59
N GLU A 336 -16.44 -10.48 6.62
CA GLU A 336 -16.53 -11.60 5.68
C GLU A 336 -15.23 -11.77 4.86
N THR A 337 -14.68 -10.66 4.35
CA THR A 337 -13.40 -10.68 3.61
C THR A 337 -12.24 -11.17 4.50
N ILE A 338 -12.16 -10.70 5.75
CA ILE A 338 -11.12 -11.12 6.69
C ILE A 338 -11.24 -12.61 6.98
N ARG A 339 -12.47 -13.11 7.19
CA ARG A 339 -12.73 -14.53 7.40
C ARG A 339 -12.28 -15.38 6.21
N GLU A 340 -12.62 -14.97 4.98
CA GLU A 340 -12.20 -15.69 3.77
C GLU A 340 -10.67 -15.83 3.65
N GLU A 341 -9.91 -14.84 4.12
CA GLU A 341 -8.44 -14.91 4.13
C GLU A 341 -7.91 -15.90 5.18
N PHE A 342 -8.46 -15.90 6.40
CA PHE A 342 -8.14 -16.91 7.40
C PHE A 342 -8.53 -18.31 6.94
N ASP A 343 -9.70 -18.48 6.33
CA ASP A 343 -10.15 -19.76 5.76
C ASP A 343 -9.23 -20.22 4.63
N SER A 344 -8.73 -19.28 3.81
CA SER A 344 -7.70 -19.57 2.80
C SER A 344 -6.40 -20.06 3.45
N PHE A 345 -5.96 -19.45 4.54
CA PHE A 345 -4.79 -19.91 5.29
C PHE A 345 -5.00 -21.31 5.88
N VAL A 346 -6.17 -21.62 6.45
CA VAL A 346 -6.50 -22.96 6.97
C VAL A 346 -6.43 -24.03 5.87
N LYS A 347 -6.86 -23.70 4.64
CA LYS A 347 -6.73 -24.62 3.49
C LYS A 347 -5.27 -24.95 3.17
N TRP A 348 -4.35 -23.99 3.31
CA TRP A 348 -2.92 -24.23 3.18
C TRP A 348 -2.37 -25.04 4.35
N LEU A 349 -2.78 -24.68 5.56
CA LEU A 349 -2.36 -25.34 6.80
C LEU A 349 -2.70 -26.83 6.83
N ARG A 350 -3.88 -27.20 6.31
CA ARG A 350 -4.31 -28.61 6.22
C ARG A 350 -3.43 -29.44 5.29
N LYS A 351 -2.92 -28.83 4.21
CA LYS A 351 -2.04 -29.49 3.23
C LYS A 351 -0.56 -29.45 3.64
N CYS A 352 -0.24 -28.59 4.61
CA CYS A 352 1.09 -28.43 5.15
C CYS A 352 1.45 -29.64 6.01
N VAL A 353 2.64 -30.17 5.79
CA VAL A 353 3.17 -31.33 6.51
C VAL A 353 4.11 -30.91 7.64
N SER A 354 4.75 -29.75 7.55
CA SER A 354 5.50 -29.22 8.69
C SER A 354 5.53 -27.70 8.67
N ILE A 355 5.18 -27.03 9.78
CA ILE A 355 5.27 -25.58 9.79
C ILE A 355 6.75 -25.18 9.94
N GLN A 356 7.29 -24.50 8.93
CA GLN A 356 8.59 -23.85 9.05
C GLN A 356 8.43 -22.57 9.83
N HIS A 357 9.35 -22.22 10.74
CA HIS A 357 9.36 -20.89 11.33
C HIS A 357 9.79 -19.84 10.31
N LEU A 358 9.28 -18.62 10.36
CA LEU A 358 9.60 -17.60 9.34
C LEU A 358 11.08 -17.18 9.26
N HIS A 359 11.79 -17.31 10.37
CA HIS A 359 13.24 -17.13 10.43
C HIS A 359 14.01 -18.46 10.30
N SER A 360 13.34 -19.55 9.92
CA SER A 360 14.02 -20.79 9.60
C SER A 360 14.89 -20.61 8.35
N GLY A 361 15.96 -21.40 8.31
CA GLY A 361 16.97 -21.32 7.27
C GLY A 361 18.34 -21.01 7.83
N ILE A 362 19.31 -21.01 6.94
CA ILE A 362 20.67 -20.57 7.20
C ILE A 362 20.73 -19.10 6.78
N SER A 363 21.26 -18.25 7.67
CA SER A 363 21.63 -16.86 7.33
C SER A 363 22.50 -16.82 6.08
N PRO A 364 22.52 -15.71 5.33
CA PRO A 364 23.41 -15.58 4.20
C PRO A 364 24.85 -15.93 4.57
N GLN A 365 25.48 -16.75 3.72
CA GLN A 365 26.87 -17.17 3.86
C GLN A 365 27.58 -16.96 2.53
N ARG A 366 28.86 -16.63 2.60
CA ARG A 366 29.73 -16.57 1.43
C ARG A 366 30.01 -17.98 0.94
N LEU A 367 30.12 -18.15 -0.38
CA LEU A 367 30.58 -19.41 -0.99
C LEU A 367 31.98 -19.75 -0.50
N GLN A 368 32.26 -21.04 -0.28
CA GLN A 368 33.62 -21.47 0.07
C GLN A 368 34.59 -21.18 -1.08
N LYS A 369 34.10 -21.29 -2.31
CA LYS A 369 34.79 -20.80 -3.52
C LYS A 369 34.11 -19.52 -4.00
N PRO A 370 34.69 -18.33 -3.70
CA PRO A 370 34.14 -17.08 -4.17
C PRO A 370 33.94 -17.07 -5.67
N ASP A 371 32.81 -16.52 -6.11
CA ASP A 371 32.48 -16.34 -7.51
C ASP A 371 32.10 -14.89 -7.76
N ALA A 372 32.98 -14.17 -8.45
CA ALA A 372 32.85 -12.72 -8.63
C ALA A 372 31.57 -12.35 -9.40
N GLU A 373 31.11 -13.19 -10.33
CA GLU A 373 29.91 -12.90 -11.10
C GLU A 373 28.63 -13.11 -10.29
N ILE A 374 28.59 -14.17 -9.48
CA ILE A 374 27.47 -14.40 -8.54
C ILE A 374 27.44 -13.28 -7.50
N GLU A 375 28.59 -12.96 -6.89
CA GLU A 375 28.71 -11.88 -5.91
C GLU A 375 28.25 -10.54 -6.52
N GLU A 376 28.62 -10.25 -7.76
CA GLU A 376 28.16 -9.04 -8.45
C GLU A 376 26.64 -9.02 -8.64
N ARG A 377 26.03 -10.13 -9.08
CA ARG A 377 24.57 -10.21 -9.26
C ARG A 377 23.81 -10.15 -7.93
N ILE A 378 24.38 -10.65 -6.84
CA ILE A 378 23.83 -10.47 -5.48
C ILE A 378 23.90 -8.99 -5.09
N ARG A 379 25.04 -8.34 -5.29
CA ARG A 379 25.23 -6.91 -5.00
C ARG A 379 24.18 -6.05 -5.72
N LEU A 380 23.93 -6.31 -7.01
CA LEU A 380 22.94 -5.57 -7.80
C LEU A 380 21.52 -5.59 -7.19
N VAL A 381 21.16 -6.59 -6.39
CA VAL A 381 19.82 -6.68 -5.76
C VAL A 381 19.80 -6.46 -4.25
N THR A 382 20.95 -6.37 -3.58
CA THR A 382 21.02 -6.29 -2.10
C THR A 382 21.78 -5.08 -1.55
N ASP A 383 22.54 -4.37 -2.39
CA ASP A 383 23.43 -3.29 -1.96
C ASP A 383 22.65 -2.00 -1.65
N PRO A 384 22.60 -1.54 -0.38
CA PRO A 384 21.89 -0.31 -0.02
C PRO A 384 22.51 0.97 -0.60
N GLU A 385 23.76 0.92 -1.07
CA GLU A 385 24.48 2.08 -1.57
C GLU A 385 24.17 2.41 -3.04
N ARG A 386 23.37 1.57 -3.73
CA ARG A 386 22.95 1.86 -5.12
C ARG A 386 22.16 3.16 -5.18
N THR A 387 22.55 4.04 -6.08
CA THR A 387 21.92 5.34 -6.24
C THR A 387 20.70 5.29 -7.16
N ARG A 388 19.86 6.33 -7.09
CA ARG A 388 18.75 6.50 -8.03
C ARG A 388 19.24 6.58 -9.49
N ALA A 389 20.43 7.13 -9.73
CA ALA A 389 21.00 7.24 -11.07
C ALA A 389 21.32 5.86 -11.63
N ASP A 390 21.95 4.99 -10.83
CA ASP A 390 22.29 3.61 -11.22
C ASP A 390 21.04 2.83 -11.62
N LEU A 391 20.01 2.88 -10.78
CA LEU A 391 18.75 2.18 -11.02
C LEU A 391 18.01 2.72 -12.26
N MET A 392 18.07 4.03 -12.50
CA MET A 392 17.42 4.63 -13.67
C MET A 392 18.15 4.25 -14.97
N GLN A 393 19.48 4.20 -14.95
CA GLN A 393 20.28 3.76 -16.08
C GLN A 393 19.94 2.32 -16.46
N ASP A 394 19.85 1.44 -15.46
CA ASP A 394 19.45 0.04 -15.63
C ASP A 394 18.05 -0.11 -16.24
N VAL A 395 17.08 0.71 -15.83
CA VAL A 395 15.72 0.60 -16.42
C VAL A 395 15.66 1.13 -17.83
N LEU A 396 16.39 2.21 -18.15
CA LEU A 396 16.33 2.84 -19.47
C LEU A 396 17.03 2.01 -20.56
N TYR A 397 18.12 1.33 -20.21
CA TYR A 397 18.97 0.63 -21.19
C TYR A 397 19.12 -0.88 -20.93
N GLY A 398 18.56 -1.38 -19.83
CA GLY A 398 18.70 -2.78 -19.43
C GLY A 398 17.73 -3.73 -20.14
N THR A 399 18.08 -5.01 -20.08
CA THR A 399 17.20 -6.09 -20.51
C THR A 399 16.04 -6.31 -19.53
N ARG A 400 15.12 -7.23 -19.86
CA ARG A 400 14.07 -7.70 -18.95
C ARG A 400 14.63 -8.11 -17.58
N GLU A 401 15.72 -8.87 -17.57
CA GLU A 401 16.33 -9.41 -16.36
C GLU A 401 17.01 -8.32 -15.52
N ILE A 402 17.61 -7.32 -16.17
CA ILE A 402 18.13 -6.12 -15.48
C ILE A 402 16.98 -5.31 -14.87
N ARG A 403 15.85 -5.16 -15.56
CA ARG A 403 14.65 -4.53 -14.97
C ARG A 403 14.11 -5.34 -13.79
N MET A 404 14.11 -6.67 -13.88
CA MET A 404 13.78 -7.55 -12.75
C MET A 404 14.76 -7.35 -11.58
N GLN A 405 16.06 -7.15 -11.82
CA GLN A 405 17.02 -6.81 -10.75
C GLN A 405 16.68 -5.48 -10.08
N VAL A 406 16.25 -4.47 -10.82
CA VAL A 406 15.81 -3.19 -10.23
C VAL A 406 14.56 -3.39 -9.37
N VAL A 407 13.56 -4.15 -9.84
CA VAL A 407 12.36 -4.47 -9.04
C VAL A 407 12.74 -5.26 -7.78
N ALA A 408 13.60 -6.27 -7.92
CA ALA A 408 14.13 -7.05 -6.82
C ALA A 408 14.88 -6.18 -5.81
N TRP A 409 15.73 -5.28 -6.27
CA TRP A 409 16.45 -4.34 -5.42
C TRP A 409 15.49 -3.46 -4.62
N ILE A 410 14.47 -2.89 -5.26
CA ILE A 410 13.49 -2.06 -4.54
C ILE A 410 12.77 -2.90 -3.48
N ALA A 411 12.28 -4.09 -3.84
CA ALA A 411 11.61 -4.98 -2.88
C ALA A 411 12.51 -5.34 -1.69
N VAL A 412 13.76 -5.75 -1.95
CA VAL A 412 14.68 -6.21 -0.91
C VAL A 412 15.25 -5.06 -0.09
N VAL A 413 15.69 -3.97 -0.72
CA VAL A 413 16.45 -2.91 -0.06
C VAL A 413 15.53 -1.84 0.53
N GLU A 414 14.53 -1.37 -0.21
CA GLU A 414 13.62 -0.33 0.27
C GLU A 414 12.49 -0.90 1.13
N PHE A 415 11.99 -2.09 0.76
CA PHE A 415 10.84 -2.71 1.45
C PHE A 415 11.21 -3.90 2.35
N ASP A 416 12.49 -4.27 2.45
CA ASP A 416 13.00 -5.40 3.29
C ASP A 416 12.27 -6.73 3.04
N CYS A 417 11.84 -6.95 1.79
CA CYS A 417 11.37 -8.25 1.36
C CYS A 417 12.55 -9.24 1.31
N LYS A 418 12.26 -10.52 1.48
CA LYS A 418 13.19 -11.61 1.20
C LYS A 418 12.88 -12.19 -0.17
N LEU A 419 13.81 -12.06 -1.11
CA LEU A 419 13.69 -12.65 -2.44
C LEU A 419 14.18 -14.10 -2.42
N GLU A 420 13.45 -15.01 -3.03
CA GLU A 420 13.80 -16.43 -3.15
C GLU A 420 13.42 -17.04 -4.51
N GLY A 421 13.66 -18.34 -4.68
CA GLY A 421 13.04 -19.12 -5.75
C GLY A 421 13.72 -19.01 -7.12
N GLY A 422 12.91 -18.95 -8.17
CA GLY A 422 13.35 -19.17 -9.56
C GLY A 422 14.35 -18.13 -10.06
N PHE A 423 14.16 -16.85 -9.71
CA PHE A 423 15.04 -15.77 -10.13
C PHE A 423 16.48 -15.93 -9.61
N ILE A 424 16.64 -16.36 -8.35
CA ILE A 424 17.97 -16.56 -7.76
C ILE A 424 18.66 -17.74 -8.45
N ARG A 425 17.94 -18.85 -8.59
CA ARG A 425 18.44 -20.05 -9.24
C ARG A 425 18.88 -19.76 -10.67
N ASP A 426 17.97 -19.21 -11.47
CA ASP A 426 18.16 -19.11 -12.91
C ASP A 426 19.05 -17.91 -13.28
N TRP A 427 18.85 -16.73 -12.66
CA TRP A 427 19.54 -15.50 -13.06
C TRP A 427 20.75 -15.16 -12.18
N ILE A 428 20.59 -15.11 -10.86
CA ILE A 428 21.70 -14.71 -9.96
C ILE A 428 22.82 -15.75 -9.98
N VAL A 429 22.47 -17.03 -9.80
CA VAL A 429 23.46 -18.12 -9.76
C VAL A 429 23.72 -18.68 -11.15
N GLY A 430 22.67 -19.02 -11.90
CA GLY A 430 22.79 -19.68 -13.20
C GLY A 430 23.14 -18.77 -14.37
N HIS A 431 22.96 -17.45 -14.25
CA HIS A 431 23.09 -16.47 -15.32
C HIS A 431 22.33 -16.83 -16.62
N ARG A 432 21.09 -17.29 -16.47
CA ARG A 432 20.27 -17.80 -17.57
C ARG A 432 19.21 -16.80 -17.96
N SER A 433 19.12 -16.56 -19.25
CA SER A 433 17.99 -15.90 -19.88
C SER A 433 17.46 -16.76 -21.02
N SER A 434 16.16 -17.02 -21.05
CA SER A 434 15.50 -17.66 -22.18
C SER A 434 14.21 -16.94 -22.52
N ARG A 435 13.92 -16.81 -23.81
CA ARG A 435 12.80 -16.04 -24.35
C ARG A 435 12.24 -16.76 -25.57
N PRO A 436 10.92 -16.73 -25.82
CA PRO A 436 10.34 -17.27 -27.04
C PRO A 436 10.93 -16.59 -28.29
N SER A 437 11.53 -17.37 -29.19
CA SER A 437 12.10 -16.86 -30.44
C SER A 437 11.00 -16.40 -31.40
N ASN A 438 11.21 -15.25 -32.07
CA ASN A 438 10.32 -14.73 -33.14
C ASN A 438 8.89 -14.33 -32.70
N LEU A 439 8.66 -14.11 -31.41
CA LEU A 439 7.40 -13.62 -30.88
C LEU A 439 7.54 -12.21 -30.31
N ASP A 440 6.56 -11.34 -30.59
CA ASP A 440 6.43 -10.04 -29.94
C ASP A 440 6.36 -10.24 -28.42
N PRO A 441 7.18 -9.55 -27.60
CA PRO A 441 7.15 -9.64 -26.15
C PRO A 441 5.76 -9.52 -25.51
N LYS A 442 4.83 -8.81 -26.15
CA LYS A 442 3.43 -8.70 -25.71
C LYS A 442 2.67 -10.02 -25.72
N THR A 443 3.11 -11.00 -26.52
CA THR A 443 2.50 -12.32 -26.64
C THR A 443 3.05 -13.33 -25.64
N TRP A 444 4.08 -12.97 -24.86
CA TRP A 444 4.69 -13.88 -23.88
C TRP A 444 3.85 -14.07 -22.61
N MET A 445 2.62 -13.56 -22.58
CA MET A 445 1.71 -13.65 -21.46
C MET A 445 0.28 -13.88 -21.96
N THR A 446 -0.48 -14.63 -21.19
CA THR A 446 -1.93 -14.75 -21.32
C THR A 446 -2.60 -14.54 -19.97
N PHE A 447 -3.91 -14.32 -19.96
CA PHE A 447 -4.68 -14.30 -18.72
C PHE A 447 -5.40 -15.64 -18.54
N ASN A 448 -5.24 -16.25 -17.37
CA ASN A 448 -5.97 -17.45 -17.01
C ASN A 448 -7.48 -17.14 -16.98
N PRO A 449 -8.32 -17.84 -17.75
CA PRO A 449 -9.74 -17.51 -17.85
C PRO A 449 -10.53 -17.80 -16.56
N LYS A 450 -10.03 -18.68 -15.69
CA LYS A 450 -10.68 -19.04 -14.42
C LYS A 450 -10.30 -18.08 -13.30
N THR A 451 -9.03 -17.70 -13.21
CA THR A 451 -8.51 -16.90 -12.09
C THR A 451 -8.33 -15.42 -12.44
N GLY A 452 -8.33 -15.08 -13.73
CA GLY A 452 -8.02 -13.74 -14.23
C GLY A 452 -6.57 -13.31 -14.00
N LEU A 453 -5.68 -14.22 -13.59
CA LEU A 453 -4.29 -13.93 -13.31
C LEU A 453 -3.41 -14.00 -14.56
N PRO A 454 -2.32 -13.20 -14.62
CA PRO A 454 -1.34 -13.32 -15.67
C PRO A 454 -0.58 -14.64 -15.58
N GLU A 455 -0.42 -15.31 -16.72
CA GLU A 455 0.39 -16.51 -16.91
C GLU A 455 1.44 -16.23 -17.99
N LEU A 456 2.71 -16.32 -17.61
CA LEU A 456 3.84 -16.12 -18.53
C LEU A 456 4.14 -17.41 -19.31
N ASP A 457 4.65 -17.25 -20.52
CA ASP A 457 5.16 -18.37 -21.32
C ASP A 457 6.22 -19.15 -20.53
N SER A 458 6.07 -20.47 -20.50
CA SER A 458 6.95 -21.37 -19.75
C SER A 458 8.42 -21.36 -20.21
N ILE A 459 8.69 -20.88 -21.43
CA ILE A 459 10.04 -20.67 -21.99
C ILE A 459 10.73 -19.47 -21.34
N LEU A 460 9.98 -18.50 -20.80
CA LEU A 460 10.58 -17.34 -20.14
C LEU A 460 11.35 -17.76 -18.88
N VAL A 461 12.65 -17.45 -18.89
CA VAL A 461 13.56 -17.72 -17.77
C VAL A 461 14.41 -16.47 -17.54
N PRO A 462 14.48 -15.92 -16.31
CA PRO A 462 13.58 -16.19 -15.18
C PRO A 462 12.14 -15.71 -15.49
N ALA A 463 11.12 -16.39 -14.98
CA ALA A 463 9.73 -16.00 -15.24
C ALA A 463 9.27 -14.88 -14.28
N ASP A 464 9.52 -15.10 -12.99
CA ASP A 464 8.91 -14.39 -11.87
C ASP A 464 9.92 -14.07 -10.77
N LEU A 465 9.51 -13.16 -9.87
CA LEU A 465 10.16 -12.85 -8.60
C LEU A 465 9.30 -13.37 -7.44
N ASP A 466 9.86 -14.18 -6.55
CA ASP A 466 9.16 -14.67 -5.35
C ASP A 466 9.66 -13.90 -4.13
N CYS A 467 8.82 -13.00 -3.59
CA CYS A 467 9.19 -12.12 -2.46
C CYS A 467 8.32 -12.42 -1.24
N HIS A 468 8.96 -12.81 -0.14
CA HIS A 468 8.28 -12.83 1.16
C HIS A 468 8.25 -11.44 1.75
N LEU A 469 7.06 -11.02 2.17
CA LEU A 469 6.86 -9.77 2.86
C LEU A 469 7.57 -9.76 4.23
N PRO A 470 7.96 -8.58 4.72
CA PRO A 470 8.56 -8.46 6.04
C PRO A 470 7.57 -8.82 7.15
N LEU A 471 8.08 -9.31 8.26
CA LEU A 471 7.29 -9.79 9.40
C LEU A 471 6.96 -8.73 10.43
N ASP A 472 7.89 -7.80 10.59
CA ASP A 472 7.99 -6.84 11.67
C ASP A 472 7.57 -5.44 11.23
N LYS A 473 7.10 -5.29 9.98
CA LYS A 473 6.53 -4.04 9.47
C LYS A 473 5.42 -4.25 8.45
N TYR A 474 4.56 -3.26 8.35
CA TYR A 474 3.53 -3.17 7.32
C TYR A 474 4.17 -2.94 5.94
N PHE A 475 3.78 -3.74 4.95
CA PHE A 475 4.13 -3.53 3.55
C PHE A 475 3.07 -2.66 2.88
N ASP A 476 3.38 -1.38 2.66
CA ASP A 476 2.51 -0.48 1.91
C ASP A 476 2.66 -0.75 0.39
N LEU A 477 1.72 -1.53 -0.16
CA LEU A 477 1.69 -1.85 -1.58
C LEU A 477 1.62 -0.59 -2.45
N GLU A 478 0.84 0.43 -2.08
CA GLU A 478 0.75 1.66 -2.87
C GLU A 478 2.09 2.39 -2.90
N HIS A 479 2.78 2.43 -1.76
CA HIS A 479 4.12 2.99 -1.71
C HIS A 479 5.08 2.22 -2.63
N PHE A 480 5.00 0.89 -2.65
CA PHE A 480 5.79 0.06 -3.56
C PHE A 480 5.50 0.39 -5.04
N LEU A 481 4.22 0.50 -5.42
CA LEU A 481 3.81 0.87 -6.78
C LEU A 481 4.29 2.30 -7.16
N ASP A 482 4.23 3.25 -6.22
CA ASP A 482 4.75 4.62 -6.40
C ASP A 482 6.27 4.62 -6.68
N ARG A 483 7.02 3.72 -6.00
CA ARG A 483 8.45 3.54 -6.25
C ARG A 483 8.70 2.97 -7.65
N MET A 484 7.97 1.94 -8.08
CA MET A 484 8.07 1.42 -9.46
C MET A 484 7.88 2.50 -10.52
N HIS A 485 6.84 3.33 -10.36
CA HIS A 485 6.56 4.43 -11.27
C HIS A 485 7.68 5.46 -11.31
N THR A 486 8.36 5.72 -10.19
CA THR A 486 9.50 6.64 -10.15
C THR A 486 10.62 6.22 -11.10
N TYR A 487 10.74 4.92 -11.36
CA TYR A 487 11.70 4.33 -12.29
C TYR A 487 11.12 4.03 -13.68
N LYS A 488 9.90 4.51 -14.00
CA LYS A 488 9.20 4.25 -15.28
C LYS A 488 8.91 2.76 -15.54
N ILE A 489 8.81 1.96 -14.48
CA ILE A 489 8.37 0.57 -14.56
C ILE A 489 6.84 0.56 -14.43
N LYS A 490 6.14 -0.04 -15.39
CA LYS A 490 4.67 -0.16 -15.34
C LYS A 490 4.30 -1.39 -14.54
N VAL A 491 3.31 -1.27 -13.66
CA VAL A 491 2.90 -2.38 -12.78
C VAL A 491 1.38 -2.42 -12.62
N LYS A 492 0.81 -3.62 -12.66
CA LYS A 492 -0.62 -3.90 -12.45
C LYS A 492 -0.79 -4.95 -11.35
N PRO A 493 -1.39 -4.59 -10.20
CA PRO A 493 -1.57 -5.52 -9.09
C PRO A 493 -2.85 -6.38 -9.27
N PHE A 494 -2.74 -7.66 -8.91
CA PHE A 494 -3.84 -8.62 -8.81
C PHE A 494 -3.84 -9.25 -7.40
N ARG A 495 -5.02 -9.46 -6.81
CA ARG A 495 -5.13 -9.89 -5.40
C ARG A 495 -5.64 -11.33 -5.26
N GLN A 496 -4.81 -12.16 -4.64
CA GLN A 496 -5.09 -13.43 -3.95
C GLN A 496 -5.97 -13.25 -2.70
N PRO A 497 -6.45 -14.28 -2.00
CA PRO A 497 -6.59 -14.19 -0.54
C PRO A 497 -5.25 -14.27 0.20
N TRP A 498 -4.22 -14.86 -0.42
CA TRP A 498 -2.97 -15.25 0.25
C TRP A 498 -1.70 -14.55 -0.29
N ARG A 499 -1.80 -13.83 -1.41
CA ARG A 499 -0.68 -13.06 -2.00
C ARG A 499 -1.16 -11.90 -2.86
N TYR A 500 -0.24 -11.04 -3.28
CA TYR A 500 -0.42 -10.19 -4.46
C TYR A 500 0.40 -10.74 -5.62
N VAL A 501 -0.19 -10.77 -6.80
CA VAL A 501 0.52 -11.04 -8.06
C VAL A 501 0.66 -9.69 -8.76
N LEU A 502 1.89 -9.23 -8.94
CA LEU A 502 2.19 -7.97 -9.63
C LEU A 502 2.66 -8.28 -11.04
N LEU A 503 1.98 -7.76 -12.04
CA LEU A 503 2.39 -7.84 -13.43
C LEU A 503 3.18 -6.59 -13.81
N PHE A 504 4.40 -6.76 -14.30
CA PHE A 504 5.24 -5.68 -14.74
C PHE A 504 5.33 -5.64 -16.26
N ASP A 505 5.39 -4.43 -16.80
CA ASP A 505 5.87 -4.17 -18.15
C ASP A 505 5.12 -4.96 -19.26
N GLU A 506 3.80 -5.18 -19.08
CA GLU A 506 2.88 -5.85 -20.00
C GLU A 506 3.08 -5.44 -21.47
N ASP A 507 3.22 -4.14 -21.72
CA ASP A 507 3.41 -3.57 -23.06
C ASP A 507 4.84 -3.09 -23.35
N ALA A 508 5.81 -3.36 -22.48
CA ALA A 508 7.16 -2.83 -22.67
C ALA A 508 7.92 -3.64 -23.74
N PRO A 509 8.82 -2.99 -24.52
CA PRO A 509 9.66 -3.70 -25.50
C PRO A 509 10.57 -4.76 -24.89
N THR A 510 10.88 -4.66 -23.59
CA THR A 510 11.68 -5.66 -22.86
C THR A 510 10.89 -6.92 -22.55
N GLY A 511 9.56 -6.87 -22.58
CA GLY A 511 8.65 -7.96 -22.27
C GLY A 511 8.25 -8.05 -20.79
N PRO A 512 7.15 -8.76 -20.50
CA PRO A 512 6.53 -8.80 -19.19
C PRO A 512 7.22 -9.76 -18.22
N PHE A 513 7.03 -9.52 -16.93
CA PHE A 513 7.37 -10.46 -15.85
C PHE A 513 6.42 -10.26 -14.67
N THR A 514 6.42 -11.21 -13.73
CA THR A 514 5.56 -11.15 -12.55
C THR A 514 6.38 -11.11 -11.25
N MET A 515 5.80 -10.58 -10.18
CA MET A 515 6.28 -10.76 -8.82
C MET A 515 5.15 -11.26 -7.93
N ASP A 516 5.42 -12.31 -7.17
CA ASP A 516 4.55 -12.75 -6.09
C ASP A 516 5.02 -12.13 -4.77
N LEU A 517 4.12 -11.35 -4.14
CA LEU A 517 4.28 -10.87 -2.78
C LEU A 517 3.55 -11.82 -1.84
N ILE A 518 4.32 -12.67 -1.17
CA ILE A 518 3.84 -13.75 -0.32
C ILE A 518 3.65 -13.24 1.11
N GLU A 519 2.44 -13.41 1.63
CA GLU A 519 2.12 -13.04 2.99
C GLU A 519 2.89 -13.90 4.01
N PRO A 520 3.37 -13.34 5.13
CA PRO A 520 4.25 -14.11 6.01
C PRO A 520 3.56 -15.29 6.69
N HIS A 521 2.29 -15.15 7.06
CA HIS A 521 1.51 -16.26 7.60
C HIS A 521 1.36 -17.42 6.60
N ILE A 522 1.36 -17.13 5.29
CA ILE A 522 1.32 -18.15 4.23
C ILE A 522 2.70 -18.75 4.02
N GLY A 523 3.77 -17.95 4.06
CA GLY A 523 5.15 -18.41 3.89
C GLY A 523 5.54 -19.55 4.85
N LEU A 524 4.95 -19.60 6.04
CA LEU A 524 5.10 -20.70 7.01
C LEU A 524 4.59 -22.06 6.53
N THR A 525 3.58 -22.02 5.66
CA THR A 525 2.98 -23.23 5.05
C THR A 525 3.73 -23.67 3.80
N HIS A 526 4.72 -22.89 3.34
CA HIS A 526 5.66 -23.29 2.30
C HIS A 526 6.75 -24.21 2.90
N ASP A 527 6.27 -25.28 3.50
CA ASP A 527 6.97 -26.23 4.34
C ASP A 527 8.00 -27.09 3.60
N ARG A 528 7.85 -27.18 2.29
CA ARG A 528 8.66 -28.04 1.45
C ARG A 528 9.37 -27.21 0.41
N ILE A 529 10.66 -27.42 0.37
CA ILE A 529 11.43 -27.09 -0.81
C ILE A 529 11.30 -28.31 -1.72
N ASP A 530 10.83 -28.10 -2.94
CA ASP A 530 10.67 -29.22 -3.88
C ASP A 530 12.04 -29.72 -4.37
N PHE A 531 12.97 -28.79 -4.59
CA PHE A 531 14.29 -29.05 -5.17
C PHE A 531 15.39 -28.31 -4.42
N ASN A 532 16.55 -28.92 -4.22
CA ASN A 532 17.71 -28.26 -3.61
C ASN A 532 18.09 -26.93 -4.27
N VAL A 533 17.98 -26.86 -5.60
CA VAL A 533 18.24 -25.64 -6.38
C VAL A 533 17.22 -24.50 -6.18
N ASN A 534 16.11 -24.74 -5.45
CA ASN A 534 15.12 -23.72 -5.06
C ASN A 534 15.26 -23.28 -3.60
N ASN A 535 16.33 -23.70 -2.92
CA ASN A 535 16.57 -23.42 -1.51
C ASN A 535 17.22 -22.04 -1.27
N LEU A 536 17.62 -21.32 -2.31
CA LEU A 536 18.41 -20.09 -2.14
C LEU A 536 17.53 -18.85 -1.94
N TYR A 537 18.01 -17.92 -1.10
CA TYR A 537 17.43 -16.59 -0.93
C TYR A 537 18.51 -15.51 -0.81
N VAL A 538 18.14 -14.25 -1.06
CA VAL A 538 18.98 -13.06 -0.81
C VAL A 538 18.24 -12.07 0.10
N LYS A 539 19.01 -11.26 0.84
CA LYS A 539 18.48 -10.27 1.77
C LYS A 539 19.36 -9.00 1.74
N ARG A 540 18.75 -7.85 2.05
CA ARG A 540 19.40 -6.54 2.14
C ARG A 540 20.73 -6.59 2.90
N GLY A 541 21.75 -5.92 2.37
CA GLY A 541 23.06 -5.74 3.01
C GLY A 541 24.03 -6.90 2.86
N PHE A 542 23.56 -8.08 2.47
CA PHE A 542 24.40 -9.27 2.26
C PHE A 542 24.88 -9.34 0.81
N THR A 543 25.78 -8.43 0.43
CA THR A 543 26.14 -8.16 -0.97
C THR A 543 26.96 -9.25 -1.67
N ARG A 544 27.42 -10.27 -0.94
CA ARG A 544 28.29 -11.34 -1.46
C ARG A 544 27.87 -12.75 -1.00
N GLU A 545 26.68 -12.87 -0.44
CA GLU A 545 26.29 -14.03 0.35
C GLU A 545 24.92 -14.55 -0.07
N LEU A 546 24.75 -15.88 -0.02
CA LEU A 546 23.49 -16.56 -0.30
C LEU A 546 22.97 -17.22 0.97
N GLY A 547 21.68 -17.02 1.25
CA GLY A 547 20.99 -17.72 2.32
C GLY A 547 20.35 -19.01 1.83
N GLN A 548 20.05 -19.92 2.77
CA GLN A 548 19.30 -21.15 2.49
C GLN A 548 17.98 -21.16 3.28
N ARG A 549 16.85 -21.43 2.62
CA ARG A 549 15.51 -21.50 3.26
C ARG A 549 15.43 -22.63 4.29
N ILE A 550 16.05 -23.78 4.00
CA ILE A 550 16.24 -24.91 4.91
C ILE A 550 17.73 -25.24 4.96
N ASP A 551 18.22 -25.61 6.14
CA ASP A 551 19.57 -26.12 6.32
C ASP A 551 19.69 -27.54 5.78
N LEU A 552 20.22 -27.70 4.57
CA LEU A 552 20.44 -29.01 3.94
C LEU A 552 21.81 -29.60 4.28
N SER A 553 22.68 -28.88 4.98
CA SER A 553 24.05 -29.31 5.30
C SER A 553 24.10 -30.46 6.31
N LYS A 554 22.97 -30.72 6.98
CA LYS A 554 22.80 -31.75 8.00
C LYS A 554 22.13 -33.01 7.42
N PRO A 555 22.29 -34.17 8.10
CA PRO A 555 21.50 -35.35 7.79
C PRO A 555 19.99 -35.03 7.79
N PRO A 556 19.20 -35.65 6.89
CA PRO A 556 19.57 -36.72 5.97
C PRO A 556 20.16 -36.25 4.62
N CYS A 557 20.17 -34.95 4.31
CA CYS A 557 20.57 -34.44 3.00
C CYS A 557 22.08 -34.30 2.82
N SER A 558 22.76 -33.68 3.79
CA SER A 558 24.19 -33.37 3.75
C SER A 558 24.64 -32.64 2.47
N ILE A 559 23.84 -31.70 1.97
CA ILE A 559 24.09 -30.87 0.78
C ILE A 559 24.59 -29.49 1.24
N GLN A 560 25.81 -29.11 0.85
CA GLN A 560 26.38 -27.80 1.17
C GLN A 560 25.92 -26.72 0.19
N LEU A 561 26.14 -25.45 0.53
CA LEU A 561 25.79 -24.31 -0.33
C LEU A 561 26.49 -24.39 -1.70
N ASP A 562 27.78 -24.71 -1.71
CA ASP A 562 28.57 -24.87 -2.93
C ASP A 562 28.05 -26.01 -3.82
N ASP A 563 27.52 -27.10 -3.23
CA ASP A 563 26.90 -28.19 -3.99
C ASP A 563 25.62 -27.73 -4.70
N ILE A 564 24.81 -26.89 -4.04
CA ILE A 564 23.59 -26.32 -4.64
C ILE A 564 23.95 -25.43 -5.83
N VAL A 565 24.98 -24.58 -5.69
CA VAL A 565 25.46 -23.71 -6.78
C VAL A 565 25.99 -24.52 -7.95
N GLU A 566 26.74 -25.59 -7.67
CA GLU A 566 27.27 -26.48 -8.70
C GLU A 566 26.16 -27.28 -9.42
N ASP A 567 25.17 -27.78 -8.67
CA ASP A 567 23.98 -28.44 -9.23
C ASP A 567 23.21 -27.47 -10.14
N ILE A 568 23.05 -26.20 -9.72
CA ILE A 568 22.48 -25.17 -10.58
C ILE A 568 23.26 -25.11 -11.87
N ARG A 569 24.57 -24.87 -11.84
CA ARG A 569 25.43 -24.75 -13.05
C ARG A 569 25.33 -25.96 -13.98
N LYS A 570 25.31 -27.16 -13.42
CA LYS A 570 25.23 -28.44 -14.16
C LYS A 570 23.84 -28.79 -14.68
N TYR A 571 22.82 -27.95 -14.43
CA TYR A 571 21.42 -28.27 -14.72
C TYR A 571 21.00 -29.56 -14.01
N GLN A 572 21.35 -29.71 -12.74
CA GLN A 572 21.01 -30.86 -11.91
C GLN A 572 20.09 -30.43 -10.78
N PHE A 573 19.22 -31.35 -10.33
CA PHE A 573 18.40 -31.13 -9.14
C PHE A 573 18.14 -32.43 -8.40
N ARG A 574 17.99 -32.32 -7.09
CA ARG A 574 17.53 -33.39 -6.19
C ARG A 574 16.13 -33.07 -5.72
N ILE A 575 15.28 -34.09 -5.63
CA ILE A 575 13.92 -33.95 -5.11
C ILE A 575 13.97 -34.06 -3.60
N LEU A 576 13.56 -33.03 -2.87
CA LEU A 576 13.68 -32.96 -1.41
C LEU A 576 12.38 -33.32 -0.66
N ARG A 577 11.37 -33.86 -1.35
CA ARG A 577 10.08 -34.27 -0.78
C ARG A 577 9.51 -35.50 -1.49
N PRO A 578 8.55 -36.21 -0.87
CA PRO A 578 7.79 -37.25 -1.56
C PRO A 578 7.11 -36.73 -2.84
N ILE A 579 7.04 -37.59 -3.86
CA ILE A 579 6.41 -37.28 -5.14
C ILE A 579 4.90 -37.46 -5.00
N ASP A 580 4.18 -36.36 -5.12
CA ASP A 580 2.73 -36.31 -5.30
C ASP A 580 2.39 -35.71 -6.67
N LYS A 581 1.10 -35.67 -7.04
CA LYS A 581 0.64 -35.12 -8.32
C LYS A 581 1.15 -33.70 -8.60
N PHE A 582 1.23 -32.84 -7.58
CA PHE A 582 1.74 -31.47 -7.75
C PHE A 582 3.25 -31.47 -7.98
N MET A 583 3.97 -32.35 -7.29
CA MET A 583 5.41 -32.54 -7.46
C MET A 583 5.74 -33.04 -8.87
N GLU A 584 4.95 -33.96 -9.44
CA GLU A 584 5.13 -34.44 -10.82
C GLU A 584 5.07 -33.30 -11.84
N GLU A 585 4.08 -32.41 -11.73
CA GLU A 585 3.96 -31.24 -12.59
C GLU A 585 5.21 -30.34 -12.50
N ARG A 586 5.76 -30.16 -11.28
CA ARG A 586 6.98 -29.39 -11.06
C ARG A 586 8.23 -30.07 -11.61
N ILE A 587 8.33 -31.40 -11.51
CA ILE A 587 9.43 -32.20 -12.09
C ILE A 587 9.40 -32.05 -13.62
N VAL A 588 8.22 -32.16 -14.24
CA VAL A 588 8.05 -31.95 -15.69
C VAL A 588 8.49 -30.54 -16.08
N LYS A 589 8.10 -29.52 -15.30
CA LYS A 589 8.54 -28.13 -15.51
C LYS A 589 10.06 -27.97 -15.46
N MET A 590 10.73 -28.59 -14.48
CA MET A 590 12.20 -28.56 -14.38
C MET A 590 12.87 -29.27 -15.57
N LYS A 591 12.39 -30.46 -15.95
CA LYS A 591 12.91 -31.22 -17.10
C LYS A 591 12.77 -30.44 -18.41
N ARG A 592 11.64 -29.75 -18.64
CA ARG A 592 11.45 -28.86 -19.80
C ARG A 592 12.45 -27.71 -19.85
N ARG A 593 12.94 -27.25 -18.70
CA ARG A 593 14.00 -26.24 -18.57
C ARG A 593 15.42 -26.81 -18.71
N GLY A 594 15.55 -28.08 -19.08
CA GLY A 594 16.84 -28.76 -19.29
C GLY A 594 17.45 -29.36 -18.03
N TYR A 595 16.79 -29.27 -16.88
CA TYR A 595 17.30 -29.83 -15.63
C TYR A 595 17.16 -31.36 -15.61
N LYS A 596 18.21 -32.03 -15.10
CA LYS A 596 18.30 -33.48 -14.91
C LYS A 596 18.16 -33.81 -13.43
N GLN A 597 17.25 -34.73 -13.11
CA GLN A 597 17.15 -35.26 -11.75
C GLN A 597 18.41 -36.08 -11.44
N ILE A 598 18.96 -35.88 -10.26
CA ILE A 598 20.05 -36.69 -9.71
C ILE A 598 19.64 -37.26 -8.33
N GLY A 599 20.09 -38.48 -8.05
CA GLY A 599 19.77 -39.18 -6.81
C GLY A 599 18.30 -39.59 -6.67
N GLU A 600 18.04 -40.34 -5.62
CA GLU A 600 16.68 -40.73 -5.22
C GLU A 600 15.96 -39.55 -4.53
N PRO A 601 14.63 -39.45 -4.66
CA PRO A 601 13.84 -38.51 -3.87
C PRO A 601 14.07 -38.72 -2.37
N PHE A 602 14.25 -37.63 -1.62
CA PHE A 602 14.32 -37.72 -0.17
C PHE A 602 12.93 -38.09 0.39
N SER A 603 12.87 -39.22 1.08
CA SER A 603 11.66 -39.69 1.77
C SER A 603 11.42 -38.98 3.11
N ILE A 604 12.43 -38.27 3.63
CA ILE A 604 12.42 -37.62 4.95
C ILE A 604 12.55 -36.11 4.77
N ILE A 605 11.72 -35.36 5.49
CA ILE A 605 11.73 -33.89 5.50
C ILE A 605 12.89 -33.42 6.40
N PRO A 606 13.85 -32.62 5.90
CA PRO A 606 14.93 -32.10 6.72
C PRO A 606 14.38 -31.24 7.86
N THR A 607 14.85 -31.48 9.09
CA THR A 607 14.37 -30.76 10.26
C THR A 607 14.95 -29.32 10.28
N PRO A 608 14.13 -28.28 10.48
CA PRO A 608 14.65 -26.93 10.68
C PRO A 608 15.57 -26.84 11.91
N PRO A 609 16.46 -25.83 12.00
CA PRO A 609 17.33 -25.63 13.16
C PRO A 609 16.55 -25.65 14.49
N SER A 610 17.12 -26.24 15.54
CA SER A 610 16.44 -26.47 16.84
C SER A 610 15.81 -25.21 17.44
N LYS A 611 16.48 -24.06 17.35
CA LYS A 611 15.99 -22.74 17.79
C LYS A 611 14.74 -22.24 17.05
N TYR A 612 14.43 -22.81 15.89
CA TYR A 612 13.34 -22.42 15.00
C TYR A 612 12.35 -23.57 14.77
N ARG A 613 12.39 -24.62 15.59
CA ARG A 613 11.43 -25.72 15.51
C ARG A 613 10.05 -25.24 15.95
N MET A 614 9.19 -24.95 14.98
CA MET A 614 7.77 -25.29 15.09
C MET A 614 7.63 -26.77 14.70
N VAL A 615 6.72 -27.51 15.33
CA VAL A 615 6.76 -28.99 15.37
C VAL A 615 6.84 -29.57 13.95
N SER A 616 7.87 -30.38 13.70
CA SER A 616 8.01 -31.16 12.45
C SER A 616 7.18 -32.42 12.60
N VAL A 617 6.30 -32.70 11.63
CA VAL A 617 5.51 -33.94 11.62
C VAL A 617 6.22 -34.96 10.72
N GLU A 618 6.44 -36.16 11.25
CA GLU A 618 6.77 -37.32 10.41
C GLU A 618 5.48 -37.78 9.71
N LEU A 619 5.56 -37.93 8.39
CA LEU A 619 4.46 -38.50 7.60
C LEU A 619 4.25 -39.96 8.03
N SER A 620 3.23 -40.23 8.82
CA SER A 620 2.60 -41.55 8.79
C SER A 620 2.02 -41.73 7.39
N SER A 621 2.54 -42.70 6.64
CA SER A 621 2.16 -43.12 5.30
C SER A 621 0.71 -42.78 4.93
N TYR A 622 0.54 -41.70 4.17
CA TYR A 622 -0.75 -41.33 3.59
C TYR A 622 -1.03 -42.30 2.43
N SER A 623 -2.01 -43.18 2.60
CA SER A 623 -2.57 -43.95 1.48
C SER A 623 -3.50 -43.03 0.70
N PRO A 624 -3.34 -42.86 -0.61
CA PRO A 624 -4.29 -42.12 -1.42
C PRO A 624 -5.54 -42.99 -1.66
N GLU A 625 -6.71 -42.49 -1.27
CA GLU A 625 -8.00 -42.87 -1.89
C GLU A 625 -8.39 -41.81 -2.92
#